data_AF-A0A0F8Y6K9-F1
#
_entry.id   AF-A0A0F8Y6K9-F1
#
_cell.length_a   1.000
_cell.length_b   1.000
_cell.length_c   1.000
_cell.angle_alpha   90.00
_cell.angle_beta   90.00
_cell.angle_gamma   90.00
#
_symmetry.space_group_name_H-M   'P 1'
#
loop_
_entity.id
_entity.type
_entity.pdbx_description
1 polymer ?
#
loop_
_entity_poly.entity_id
_entity_poly.type
_entity_poly.pdbx_seq_one_letter_code
_entity_poly.pdbx_strand_id
1 'polypeptide(L)' 'YKCCPVGSYECQVPMPIKGRRQEIDFCIAPIVAALNAANITTVASCCGHGEQDGNIMLEDGRVLIIKKGE' A
#
# COMPACT_ATOMS: atom_id res chain seq x y z
N TYR A 1 8.28 -11.84 -4.43
CA TYR A 1 6.88 -11.95 -4.91
C TYR A 1 6.74 -11.17 -6.20
N LYS A 2 5.99 -11.69 -7.18
CA LYS A 2 5.78 -10.99 -8.46
C LYS A 2 4.56 -10.06 -8.30
N CYS A 3 4.72 -8.80 -8.70
CA CYS A 3 3.60 -7.86 -8.76
C CYS A 3 2.65 -8.23 -9.92
N CYS A 4 1.45 -7.69 -9.90
CA CYS A 4 0.40 -7.92 -10.89
C CYS A 4 0.16 -6.66 -11.75
N PRO A 5 -0.40 -6.78 -12.98
CA PRO A 5 -0.77 -5.63 -13.78
C PRO A 5 -1.78 -4.73 -13.06
N VAL A 6 -1.74 -3.43 -13.35
CA VAL A 6 -2.70 -2.45 -12.82
C VAL A 6 -4.13 -2.92 -13.11
N GLY A 7 -4.99 -2.96 -12.08
CA GLY A 7 -6.40 -3.34 -12.20
C GLY A 7 -6.70 -4.84 -12.15
N SER A 8 -5.69 -5.71 -12.06
CA SER A 8 -5.92 -7.17 -11.93
C SER A 8 -6.25 -7.63 -10.50
N TYR A 9 -5.84 -6.85 -9.49
CA TYR A 9 -6.05 -7.12 -8.05
C TYR A 9 -5.51 -8.47 -7.53
N GLU A 10 -4.78 -9.24 -8.37
CA GLU A 10 -4.27 -10.58 -8.05
C GLU A 10 -3.20 -10.56 -6.95
N CYS A 11 -2.56 -9.41 -6.73
CA CYS A 11 -1.42 -9.26 -5.85
C CYS A 11 -1.76 -8.55 -4.55
N GLN A 12 -2.91 -8.84 -3.93
CA GLN A 12 -3.38 -8.16 -2.71
C GLN A 12 -3.51 -9.08 -1.49
N VAL A 13 -3.40 -8.49 -0.30
CA VAL A 13 -3.69 -9.13 0.99
C VAL A 13 -4.72 -8.33 1.79
N PRO A 14 -5.64 -9.02 2.48
CA PRO A 14 -6.59 -8.34 3.35
C PRO A 14 -5.91 -7.88 4.64
N MET A 15 -6.16 -6.63 5.03
CA MET A 15 -5.75 -6.05 6.32
C MET A 15 -6.93 -5.39 7.03
N PRO A 16 -7.09 -5.59 8.35
CA PRO A 16 -8.10 -4.88 9.14
C PRO A 16 -7.58 -3.49 9.52
N ILE A 17 -7.95 -2.47 8.74
CA ILE A 17 -7.56 -1.07 8.97
C ILE A 17 -8.82 -0.27 9.32
N LYS A 18 -8.80 0.44 10.46
CA LYS A 18 -9.95 1.19 11.00
C LYS A 18 -11.23 0.35 11.11
N GLY A 19 -11.11 -0.91 11.52
CA GLY A 19 -12.26 -1.82 11.65
C GLY A 19 -12.89 -2.24 10.33
N ARG A 20 -12.25 -1.99 9.19
CA ARG A 20 -12.68 -2.44 7.85
C ARG A 20 -11.62 -3.32 7.21
N ARG A 21 -12.05 -4.28 6.39
CA ARG A 21 -11.16 -5.04 5.53
C ARG A 21 -10.73 -4.17 4.35
N GLN A 22 -9.42 -4.02 4.15
CA GLN A 22 -8.82 -3.33 3.02
C GLN A 22 -7.85 -4.27 2.32
N GLU A 23 -7.84 -4.27 0.99
CA GLU A 23 -6.94 -5.11 0.19
C GLU A 23 -5.68 -4.29 -0.18
N ILE A 24 -4.52 -4.78 0.23
CA ILE A 24 -3.24 -4.07 0.13
C ILE A 24 -2.29 -4.84 -0.79
N ASP A 25 -1.65 -4.17 -1.74
CA ASP A 25 -0.69 -4.81 -2.63
C ASP A 25 0.46 -5.49 -1.85
N PHE A 26 0.77 -6.75 -2.15
CA PHE A 26 1.84 -7.54 -1.50
C PHE A 26 3.18 -6.81 -1.45
N CYS A 27 3.48 -6.03 -2.49
CA CYS A 27 4.75 -5.30 -2.62
C CYS A 27 4.98 -4.30 -1.49
N ILE A 28 3.92 -3.75 -0.92
CA ILE A 28 3.99 -2.69 0.10
C ILE A 28 3.26 -3.05 1.39
N ALA A 29 2.62 -4.23 1.43
CA ALA A 29 1.93 -4.76 2.59
C ALA A 29 2.75 -4.67 3.90
N PRO A 30 4.04 -5.03 3.97
CA PRO A 30 4.82 -4.88 5.20
C PRO A 30 4.94 -3.43 5.67
N ILE A 31 5.03 -2.46 4.75
CA ILE A 31 5.14 -1.03 5.07
C ILE A 31 3.79 -0.53 5.61
N VAL A 32 2.69 -0.86 4.94
CA VAL A 32 1.34 -0.51 5.38
C VAL A 32 1.03 -1.10 6.76
N ALA A 33 1.40 -2.36 6.99
CA ALA A 33 1.24 -3.02 8.28
C ALA A 33 2.06 -2.32 9.38
N ALA A 34 3.33 -1.99 9.10
CA ALA A 34 4.19 -1.31 10.06
C ALA A 34 3.67 0.09 10.44
N LEU A 35 3.19 0.87 9.46
CA LEU A 35 2.60 2.18 9.71
C LEU A 35 1.36 2.09 10.61
N ASN A 36 0.41 1.21 10.27
CA ASN A 36 -0.80 1.05 11.09
C ASN A 36 -0.49 0.48 12.48
N ALA A 37 0.47 -0.44 12.60
CA ALA A 37 0.92 -0.94 13.91
C ALA A 37 1.56 0.15 14.78
N ALA A 38 2.14 1.19 14.17
CA ALA A 38 2.69 2.36 14.85
C ALA A 38 1.64 3.47 15.10
N ASN A 39 0.35 3.19 14.92
CA ASN A 39 -0.74 4.18 14.97
C ASN A 39 -0.60 5.32 13.93
N ILE A 40 0.08 5.06 12.81
CA ILE A 40 0.13 5.94 11.65
C ILE A 40 -0.86 5.39 10.63
N THR A 41 -2.11 5.84 10.74
CA THR A 41 -3.22 5.32 9.94
C THR A 41 -3.02 5.58 8.44
N THR A 42 -3.07 4.52 7.63
CA THR A 42 -3.09 4.64 6.16
C THR A 42 -4.52 4.80 5.66
N VAL A 43 -4.72 5.68 4.68
CA VAL A 43 -6.02 5.95 4.04
C VAL A 43 -6.15 5.23 2.70
N ALA A 44 -5.06 5.22 1.92
CA ALA A 44 -4.98 4.55 0.63
C ALA A 44 -3.53 4.16 0.35
N SER A 45 -3.33 3.14 -0.48
CA SER A 45 -1.99 2.72 -0.89
C SER A 45 -2.01 2.03 -2.24
N CYS A 46 -0.98 2.25 -3.05
CA CYS A 46 -0.73 1.51 -4.28
C CYS A 46 0.79 1.36 -4.45
N CYS A 47 1.25 0.18 -4.84
CA CYS A 47 2.68 -0.05 -5.06
C CYS A 47 3.21 0.52 -6.39
N GLY A 48 2.34 1.06 -7.25
CA GLY A 48 2.70 1.58 -8.58
C GLY A 48 2.88 0.50 -9.65
N HIS A 49 2.75 -0.78 -9.28
CA HIS A 49 2.82 -1.94 -10.17
C HIS A 49 4.06 -2.03 -11.07
N GLY A 50 5.16 -1.38 -10.68
CA GLY A 50 6.39 -1.31 -11.49
C GLY A 50 6.32 -0.37 -12.69
N GLU A 51 5.15 0.23 -12.95
CA GLU A 51 4.93 1.15 -14.07
C GLU A 51 5.13 2.61 -13.66
N GLN A 52 4.86 2.93 -12.39
CA GLN A 52 4.95 4.27 -11.83
C GLN A 52 5.41 4.25 -10.37
N ASP A 53 5.67 5.42 -9.81
CA ASP A 53 5.88 5.56 -8.37
C ASP A 53 4.65 5.06 -7.60
N GLY A 54 4.90 4.29 -6.55
CA GLY A 54 3.88 3.92 -5.57
C GLY A 54 3.62 5.06 -4.59
N ASN A 55 2.51 5.00 -3.88
CA ASN A 55 2.20 5.94 -2.82
C ASN A 55 1.46 5.28 -1.66
N ILE A 56 1.65 5.83 -0.47
CA ILE A 56 0.85 5.53 0.74
C ILE A 56 0.38 6.87 1.30
N MET A 57 -0.93 7.08 1.32
CA MET A 57 -1.57 8.28 1.87
C MET A 57 -1.88 8.06 3.35
N LEU A 58 -1.46 8.99 4.20
CA LEU A 58 -1.66 8.95 5.65
C LEU A 58 -2.83 9.84 6.09
N GLU A 59 -3.48 9.48 7.19
CA GLU A 59 -4.63 10.21 7.72
C GLU A 59 -4.29 11.64 8.17
N ASP A 60 -3.03 11.89 8.52
CA ASP A 60 -2.53 13.22 8.91
C ASP A 60 -2.17 14.13 7.71
N GLY A 61 -2.47 13.69 6.48
CA GLY A 61 -2.26 14.46 5.26
C GLY A 61 -0.89 14.28 4.60
N ARG A 62 0.03 13.51 5.20
CA ARG A 62 1.31 13.16 4.57
C ARG A 62 1.12 12.08 3.49
N VAL A 63 2.03 12.06 2.52
CA VAL A 63 2.09 11.02 1.48
C VAL A 63 3.52 10.48 1.42
N LEU A 64 3.68 9.17 1.58
CA LEU A 64 4.95 8.49 1.31
C LEU A 64 4.97 8.10 -0.16
N ILE A 65 6.02 8.50 -0.87
CA ILE A 65 6.25 8.11 -2.27
C ILE A 65 7.26 6.98 -2.30
N ILE A 66 6.90 5.89 -2.98
CA ILE A 66 7.76 4.74 -3.22
C ILE A 66 8.29 4.90 -4.64
N LYS A 67 9.52 5.37 -4.75
CA LYS A 67 10.16 5.58 -6.05
C LYS A 67 10.32 4.25 -6.79
N LYS A 68 9.97 4.26 -8.07
CA LYS A 68 10.39 3.18 -8.97
C LYS A 68 11.93 3.15 -8.97
N GLY A 69 12.52 1.99 -8.68
CA GLY A 69 13.96 1.81 -8.77
C GLY A 69 14.42 2.05 -10.21
N GLU A 70 15.49 2.83 -10.39
CA GLU A 70 16.15 3.05 -11.68
C GLU A 70 16.73 1.75 -12.26
#